data_AF-A0A835YVG1-F1
#
_entry.id   AF-A0A835YVG1-F1
#
_cell.length_a   1.000
_cell.length_b   1.000
_cell.length_c   1.000
_cell.angle_alpha   90.00
_cell.angle_beta   90.00
_cell.angle_gamma   90.00
#
_symmetry.space_group_name_H-M   'P 1'
#
loop_
_entity.id
_entity.type
_entity.pdbx_description
1 polymer ?
#
loop_
_entity_poly.entity_id
_entity_poly.type
_entity_poly.pdbx_seq_one_letter_code
_entity_poly.pdbx_strand_id
1 'polypeptide(L)'
;IHRLVASSKASSKRRGMNQNELTTTIFAYICSAQKDRCIYSGLPVNFAMMTDSQASIERLDDQEDYFVENSALCALEFNTVAGWTAAKAKYAATHTDSVDAAALNANLRETLSKSAKYRARERMQQKEEEGVTLTRCGTCCAWKKQTDYYGDECTTCKACMNNNRKRYSANWRGALKGLVASASQSCKRPTSEARGLVCEITFEDVVGMYREQRGACMYSGIPLTTEGDWKVSLERRNVRIGYTCSN
;
A
#
# COMPACT_ATOMS: atom_id res chain seq x y z
N ILE A 1 10.19 -17.43 -22.03
CA ILE A 1 10.63 -16.24 -22.80
C ILE A 1 9.47 -15.57 -23.56
N HIS A 2 8.86 -16.19 -24.59
CA HIS A 2 7.79 -15.55 -25.40
C HIS A 2 6.68 -14.90 -24.57
N ARG A 3 6.22 -15.59 -23.51
CA ARG A 3 5.23 -15.05 -22.57
C ARG A 3 5.66 -13.72 -21.94
N LEU A 4 6.91 -13.62 -21.46
CA LEU A 4 7.41 -12.42 -20.79
C LEU A 4 7.50 -11.23 -21.76
N VAL A 5 7.96 -11.50 -22.99
CA VAL A 5 7.96 -10.50 -24.07
C VAL A 5 6.54 -10.04 -24.38
N ALA A 6 5.57 -10.95 -24.52
CA ALA A 6 4.17 -10.59 -24.75
C ALA A 6 3.57 -9.79 -23.59
N SER A 7 3.87 -10.16 -22.34
CA SER A 7 3.44 -9.43 -21.15
C SER A 7 4.01 -8.01 -21.09
N SER A 8 5.28 -7.81 -21.47
CA SER A 8 5.90 -6.49 -21.54
C SER A 8 5.15 -5.57 -22.52
N LYS A 9 4.83 -6.07 -23.73
CA LYS A 9 4.11 -5.32 -24.76
C LYS A 9 2.70 -4.94 -24.31
N ALA A 10 2.00 -5.87 -23.66
CA ALA A 10 0.70 -5.59 -23.06
C ALA A 10 0.80 -4.52 -21.95
N SER A 11 1.87 -4.54 -21.15
CA SER A 11 2.14 -3.55 -20.11
C SER A 11 2.37 -2.16 -20.71
N SER A 12 3.26 -2.02 -21.70
CA SER A 12 3.52 -0.76 -22.41
C SER A 12 2.24 -0.17 -23.01
N LYS A 13 1.46 -1.00 -23.72
CA LYS A 13 0.18 -0.57 -24.32
C LYS A 13 -0.80 -0.03 -23.28
N ARG A 14 -0.93 -0.69 -22.11
CA ARG A 14 -1.81 -0.20 -21.02
C ARG A 14 -1.37 1.15 -20.45
N ARG A 15 -0.09 1.47 -20.54
CA ARG A 15 0.49 2.75 -20.08
C ARG A 15 0.54 3.81 -21.19
N GLY A 16 0.08 3.50 -22.40
CA GLY A 16 0.16 4.40 -23.56
C GLY A 16 1.57 4.56 -24.12
N MET A 17 2.49 3.64 -23.80
CA MET A 17 3.85 3.61 -24.32
C MET A 17 3.91 2.78 -25.61
N ASN A 18 4.63 3.30 -26.61
CA ASN A 18 4.63 2.76 -27.98
C ASN A 18 6.04 2.41 -28.48
N GLN A 19 7.05 2.41 -27.61
CA GLN A 19 8.47 2.24 -27.96
C GLN A 19 9.05 0.94 -27.36
N ASN A 20 8.21 -0.08 -27.17
CA ASN A 20 8.67 -1.36 -26.62
C ASN A 20 9.50 -2.12 -27.66
N GLU A 21 10.81 -2.10 -27.48
CA GLU A 21 11.79 -2.78 -28.34
C GLU A 21 12.07 -4.22 -27.89
N LEU A 22 11.47 -4.67 -26.77
CA LEU A 22 11.78 -5.98 -26.21
C LEU A 22 11.38 -7.11 -27.19
N THR A 23 12.39 -7.82 -27.68
CA THR A 23 12.28 -9.04 -28.48
C THR A 23 12.74 -10.26 -27.69
N THR A 24 12.51 -11.46 -28.21
CA THR A 24 13.07 -12.68 -27.60
C THR A 24 14.60 -12.68 -27.60
N THR A 25 15.23 -12.08 -28.60
CA THR A 25 16.69 -11.94 -28.69
C THR A 25 17.22 -10.97 -27.64
N ILE A 26 16.61 -9.78 -27.51
CA ILE A 26 16.99 -8.82 -26.45
C ILE A 26 16.76 -9.42 -25.07
N PHE A 27 15.63 -10.12 -24.87
CA PHE A 27 15.37 -10.79 -23.60
C PHE A 27 16.43 -11.86 -23.28
N ALA A 28 16.82 -12.69 -24.25
CA ALA A 28 17.88 -13.69 -24.06
C ALA A 28 19.24 -13.04 -23.75
N TYR A 29 19.54 -11.89 -24.37
CA TYR A 29 20.73 -11.09 -24.06
C TYR A 29 20.71 -10.62 -22.60
N ILE A 30 19.60 -10.04 -22.12
CA ILE A 30 19.44 -9.60 -20.73
C ILE A 30 19.64 -10.77 -19.76
N CYS A 31 19.03 -11.92 -20.02
CA CYS A 31 19.19 -13.13 -19.22
C CYS A 31 20.66 -13.57 -19.12
N SER A 32 21.37 -13.62 -20.25
CA SER A 32 22.79 -13.97 -20.31
C SER A 32 23.66 -12.96 -19.55
N ALA A 33 23.44 -11.66 -19.78
CA ALA A 33 24.18 -10.57 -19.14
C ALA A 33 24.03 -10.61 -17.60
N GLN A 34 22.85 -10.97 -17.10
CA GLN A 34 22.58 -11.10 -15.66
C GLN A 34 22.84 -12.51 -15.10
N LYS A 35 23.31 -13.46 -15.92
CA LYS A 35 23.53 -14.85 -15.53
C LYS A 35 22.29 -15.49 -14.88
N ASP A 36 21.12 -15.19 -15.45
CA ASP A 36 19.81 -15.65 -14.96
C ASP A 36 19.52 -15.30 -13.48
N ARG A 37 20.02 -14.15 -13.01
CA ARG A 37 19.80 -13.66 -11.64
C ARG A 37 18.95 -12.42 -11.58
N CYS A 38 18.16 -12.32 -10.51
CA CYS A 38 17.36 -11.16 -10.19
C CYS A 38 18.25 -9.93 -9.92
N ILE A 39 17.94 -8.80 -10.54
CA ILE A 39 18.66 -7.53 -10.37
C ILE A 39 18.67 -7.02 -8.92
N TYR A 40 17.64 -7.35 -8.14
CA TYR A 40 17.47 -6.86 -6.78
C TYR A 40 18.07 -7.79 -5.72
N SER A 41 17.76 -9.09 -5.79
CA SER A 41 18.19 -10.06 -4.77
C SER A 41 19.49 -10.79 -5.12
N GLY A 42 19.92 -10.77 -6.38
CA GLY A 42 21.02 -11.59 -6.89
C GLY A 42 20.74 -13.10 -6.92
N LEU A 43 19.54 -13.53 -6.52
CA LEU A 43 19.13 -14.94 -6.54
C LEU A 43 18.80 -15.39 -7.98
N PRO A 44 19.02 -16.68 -8.31
CA PRO A 44 18.57 -17.23 -9.59
C PRO A 44 17.06 -17.06 -9.75
N VAL A 45 16.61 -16.69 -10.95
CA VAL A 45 15.18 -16.67 -11.28
C VAL A 45 14.75 -17.97 -11.95
N ASN A 46 13.47 -18.30 -11.82
CA ASN A 46 12.88 -19.50 -12.40
C ASN A 46 11.91 -19.15 -13.54
N PHE A 47 12.11 -19.70 -14.74
CA PHE A 47 11.22 -19.43 -15.88
C PHE A 47 9.92 -20.24 -15.84
N ALA A 48 9.81 -21.23 -14.94
CA ALA A 48 8.59 -22.00 -14.72
C ALA A 48 7.53 -21.15 -14.01
N MET A 49 6.27 -21.33 -14.40
CA MET A 49 5.16 -20.60 -13.78
C MET A 49 4.85 -21.12 -12.38
N MET A 50 4.39 -20.22 -11.50
CA MET A 50 3.96 -20.56 -10.13
C MET A 50 5.08 -21.21 -9.31
N THR A 51 6.31 -20.74 -9.50
CA THR A 51 7.47 -21.15 -8.72
C THR A 51 8.04 -19.96 -7.97
N ASP A 52 8.76 -20.23 -6.88
CA ASP A 52 9.52 -19.20 -6.17
C ASP A 52 10.55 -18.57 -7.11
N SER A 53 10.71 -17.26 -6.97
CA SER A 53 11.59 -16.45 -7.82
C SER A 53 11.22 -16.52 -9.30
N GLN A 54 9.93 -16.64 -9.63
CA GLN A 54 9.49 -16.70 -11.03
C GLN A 54 10.05 -15.49 -11.80
N ALA A 55 10.71 -15.73 -12.93
CA ALA A 55 11.29 -14.68 -13.75
C ALA A 55 10.23 -13.68 -14.24
N SER A 56 10.56 -12.40 -14.12
CA SER A 56 9.81 -11.28 -14.67
C SER A 56 10.76 -10.26 -15.29
N ILE A 57 10.22 -9.34 -16.08
CA ILE A 57 10.98 -8.23 -16.68
C ILE A 57 10.57 -6.91 -16.02
N GLU A 58 11.56 -6.20 -15.51
CA GLU A 58 11.43 -4.94 -14.80
C GLU A 58 11.92 -3.79 -15.67
N ARG A 59 11.30 -2.61 -15.49
CA ARG A 59 11.83 -1.36 -16.04
C ARG A 59 12.61 -0.63 -14.96
N LEU A 60 13.82 -0.21 -15.26
CA LEU A 60 14.68 0.47 -14.27
C LEU A 60 14.21 1.92 -14.03
N ASP A 61 13.68 2.57 -15.07
CA ASP A 61 12.92 3.81 -15.06
C ASP A 61 11.48 3.54 -15.51
N ASP A 62 10.54 3.82 -14.62
CA ASP A 62 9.11 3.61 -14.83
C ASP A 62 8.49 4.57 -15.87
N GLN A 63 9.17 5.67 -16.19
CA GLN A 63 8.77 6.66 -17.20
C GLN A 63 9.18 6.27 -18.62
N GLU A 64 10.06 5.29 -18.76
CA GLU A 64 10.57 4.82 -20.04
C GLU A 64 9.93 3.47 -20.44
N ASP A 65 9.99 3.13 -21.73
CA ASP A 65 9.50 1.85 -22.24
C ASP A 65 10.55 0.73 -22.05
N TYR A 66 10.26 -0.49 -22.50
CA TYR A 66 11.20 -1.60 -22.47
C TYR A 66 12.19 -1.53 -23.65
N PHE A 67 13.43 -1.19 -23.35
CA PHE A 67 14.60 -1.37 -24.20
C PHE A 67 15.76 -1.97 -23.39
N VAL A 68 16.86 -2.33 -24.04
CA VAL A 68 17.89 -3.18 -23.41
C VAL A 68 18.56 -2.52 -22.20
N GLU A 69 18.79 -1.20 -22.23
CA GLU A 69 19.40 -0.45 -21.13
C GLU A 69 18.43 -0.17 -19.96
N ASN A 70 17.12 -0.10 -20.24
CA ASN A 70 16.09 0.15 -19.22
C ASN A 70 15.36 -1.12 -18.76
N SER A 71 15.78 -2.30 -19.21
CA SER A 71 15.11 -3.56 -18.86
C SER A 71 16.03 -4.49 -18.09
N ALA A 72 15.54 -5.05 -16.98
CA ALA A 72 16.30 -6.01 -16.19
C ALA A 72 15.44 -7.22 -15.79
N LEU A 73 16.09 -8.36 -15.68
CA LEU A 73 15.53 -9.59 -15.13
C LEU A 73 15.37 -9.44 -13.62
N CYS A 74 14.16 -9.68 -13.12
CA CYS A 74 13.85 -9.69 -11.70
C CYS A 74 13.01 -10.92 -11.33
N ALA A 75 12.93 -11.21 -10.04
CA ALA A 75 11.93 -12.14 -9.52
C ALA A 75 10.56 -11.44 -9.49
N LEU A 76 9.50 -12.15 -9.83
CA LEU A 76 8.14 -11.62 -9.96
C LEU A 76 7.64 -10.95 -8.67
N GLU A 77 8.10 -11.44 -7.52
CA GLU A 77 7.84 -10.90 -6.19
C GLU A 77 8.33 -9.45 -6.02
N PHE A 78 9.33 -9.05 -6.80
CA PHE A 78 9.81 -7.67 -6.85
C PHE A 78 9.10 -6.83 -7.93
N ASN A 79 8.47 -7.44 -8.94
CA ASN A 79 7.74 -6.71 -9.97
C ASN A 79 6.30 -6.40 -9.50
N THR A 80 6.22 -5.49 -8.55
CA THR A 80 4.98 -5.05 -7.90
C THR A 80 4.79 -3.55 -8.09
N VAL A 81 3.62 -3.02 -7.67
CA VAL A 81 3.36 -1.58 -7.73
C VAL A 81 4.30 -0.77 -6.82
N ALA A 82 4.96 -1.41 -5.86
CA ALA A 82 5.72 -0.75 -4.80
C ALA A 82 7.15 -0.30 -5.18
N GLY A 83 7.52 -0.29 -6.47
CA GLY A 83 8.79 0.21 -7.00
C GLY A 83 10.02 -0.29 -6.24
N TRP A 84 10.57 -1.43 -6.62
CA TRP A 84 11.74 -1.98 -5.92
C TRP A 84 13.03 -1.31 -6.35
N THR A 85 13.96 -1.18 -5.39
CA THR A 85 15.31 -0.69 -5.65
C THR A 85 16.31 -1.66 -5.02
N ALA A 86 17.56 -1.67 -5.52
CA ALA A 86 18.61 -2.48 -4.92
C ALA A 86 18.82 -2.14 -3.43
N ALA A 87 18.68 -0.86 -3.06
CA ALA A 87 18.74 -0.41 -1.67
C ALA A 87 17.61 -1.00 -0.81
N LYS A 88 16.37 -1.00 -1.32
CA LYS A 88 15.21 -1.58 -0.63
C LYS A 88 15.34 -3.10 -0.45
N ALA A 89 15.84 -3.81 -1.46
CA ALA A 89 16.12 -5.24 -1.36
C ALA A 89 17.25 -5.55 -0.36
N LYS A 90 18.35 -4.77 -0.38
CA LYS A 90 19.43 -4.90 0.59
C LYS A 90 18.96 -4.60 2.02
N TYR A 91 18.12 -3.58 2.20
CA TYR A 91 17.51 -3.27 3.49
C TYR A 91 16.69 -4.47 3.99
N ALA A 92 15.82 -5.03 3.15
CA ALA A 92 15.02 -6.19 3.47
C ALA A 92 15.86 -7.40 3.90
N ALA A 93 17.01 -7.63 3.25
CA ALA A 93 17.91 -8.72 3.56
C ALA A 93 18.72 -8.53 4.85
N THR A 94 18.80 -7.32 5.40
CA THR A 94 19.68 -6.98 6.54
C THR A 94 18.95 -6.56 7.80
N HIS A 95 17.65 -6.24 7.72
CA HIS A 95 16.87 -5.66 8.81
C HIS A 95 15.75 -6.60 9.29
N THR A 96 16.04 -7.89 9.41
CA THR A 96 15.07 -8.93 9.78
C THR A 96 14.83 -9.07 11.28
N ASP A 97 15.69 -8.51 12.14
CA ASP A 97 15.72 -8.91 13.57
C ASP A 97 15.68 -7.77 14.61
N SER A 98 15.64 -6.50 14.19
CA SER A 98 15.73 -5.38 15.14
C SER A 98 14.54 -4.43 15.05
N VAL A 99 13.43 -4.78 15.72
CA VAL A 99 12.47 -3.75 16.15
C VAL A 99 12.92 -3.21 17.48
N ASP A 100 13.13 -1.90 17.56
CA ASP A 100 13.39 -1.22 18.82
C ASP A 100 12.17 -1.39 19.75
N ALA A 101 12.38 -2.09 20.87
CA ALA A 101 11.35 -2.34 21.87
C ALA A 101 10.79 -1.04 22.47
N ALA A 102 11.59 0.03 22.56
CA ALA A 102 11.12 1.32 23.03
C ALA A 102 10.15 1.94 22.02
N ALA A 103 10.52 1.94 20.73
CA ALA A 103 9.65 2.40 19.64
C ALA A 103 8.34 1.60 19.56
N LEU A 104 8.40 0.27 19.64
CA LEU A 104 7.21 -0.59 19.67
C LEU A 104 6.27 -0.23 20.83
N ASN A 105 6.81 -0.07 22.03
CA ASN A 105 6.02 0.29 23.21
C ASN A 105 5.41 1.70 23.08
N ALA A 106 6.12 2.65 22.48
CA ALA A 106 5.58 3.97 22.19
C ALA A 106 4.39 3.89 21.21
N ASN A 107 4.55 3.14 20.11
CA ASN A 107 3.49 2.91 19.13
C ASN A 107 2.25 2.24 19.76
N LEU A 108 2.45 1.24 20.63
CA LEU A 108 1.37 0.57 21.35
C LEU A 108 0.63 1.50 22.32
N ARG A 109 1.36 2.35 23.05
CA ARG A 109 0.75 3.36 23.94
C ARG A 109 -0.08 4.37 23.14
N GLU A 110 0.45 4.86 22.04
CA GLU A 110 -0.29 5.75 21.13
C GLU A 110 -1.57 5.08 20.62
N THR A 111 -1.45 3.84 20.13
CA THR A 111 -2.55 3.03 19.59
C THR A 111 -3.70 2.86 20.58
N LEU A 112 -3.35 2.56 21.83
CA LEU A 112 -4.30 2.28 22.91
C LEU A 112 -4.82 3.55 23.59
N SER A 113 -4.19 4.71 23.36
CA SER A 113 -4.67 5.98 23.89
C SER A 113 -6.09 6.25 23.38
N LYS A 114 -6.98 6.67 24.29
CA LYS A 114 -8.32 7.10 23.90
C LYS A 114 -8.18 8.40 23.11
N SER A 115 -8.83 8.49 21.96
CA SER A 115 -8.95 9.76 21.25
C SER A 115 -9.59 10.79 22.18
N ALA A 116 -9.07 12.02 22.15
CA ALA A 116 -9.64 13.13 22.90
C ALA A 116 -11.17 13.18 22.70
N LYS A 117 -11.89 13.46 23.79
CA LYS A 117 -13.36 13.50 23.79
C LYS A 117 -13.84 14.33 22.60
N TYR A 118 -14.91 13.83 21.98
CA TYR A 118 -15.59 14.49 20.89
C TYR A 118 -15.88 15.94 21.30
N ARG A 119 -15.26 16.91 20.62
CA ARG A 119 -15.64 18.31 20.80
C ARG A 119 -17.07 18.44 20.30
N ALA A 120 -17.93 19.09 21.08
CA ALA A 120 -19.28 19.42 20.64
C ALA A 120 -19.19 20.06 19.25
N ARG A 121 -19.99 19.57 18.30
CA ARG A 121 -19.99 20.14 16.95
C ARG A 121 -20.46 21.59 17.06
N GLU A 122 -19.62 22.51 16.64
CA GLU A 122 -20.04 23.89 16.43
C GLU A 122 -21.19 23.90 15.41
N ARG A 123 -22.19 24.74 15.62
CA ARG A 123 -23.30 24.89 14.67
C ARG A 123 -22.73 25.38 13.33
N MET A 124 -23.29 24.89 12.23
CA MET A 124 -22.92 25.35 10.90
C MET A 124 -23.20 26.85 10.79
N GLN A 125 -22.22 27.62 10.33
CA GLN A 125 -22.34 29.06 10.09
C GLN A 125 -22.27 29.32 8.59
N GLN A 126 -23.22 30.10 8.09
CA GLN A 126 -23.34 30.49 6.68
C GLN A 126 -23.45 32.01 6.57
N LYS A 127 -22.95 32.57 5.47
CA LYS A 127 -23.14 33.97 5.08
C LYS A 127 -23.30 34.08 3.57
N GLU A 128 -23.94 35.12 3.09
CA GLU A 128 -24.01 35.44 1.67
C GLU A 128 -23.01 36.55 1.33
N GLU A 129 -22.25 36.36 0.24
CA GLU A 129 -21.29 37.33 -0.27
C GLU A 129 -21.38 37.29 -1.80
N GLU A 130 -21.72 38.43 -2.43
CA GLU A 130 -21.87 38.57 -3.89
C GLU A 130 -22.86 37.54 -4.51
N GLY A 131 -23.94 37.21 -3.80
CA GLY A 131 -24.93 36.22 -4.25
C GLY A 131 -24.46 34.76 -4.13
N VAL A 132 -23.33 34.50 -3.46
CA VAL A 132 -22.81 33.17 -3.19
C VAL A 132 -22.92 32.86 -1.70
N THR A 133 -23.55 31.74 -1.36
CA THR A 133 -23.55 31.22 0.02
C THR A 133 -22.18 30.63 0.35
N LEU A 134 -21.56 31.16 1.41
CA LEU A 134 -20.31 30.68 1.98
C LEU A 134 -20.58 30.00 3.31
N THR A 135 -20.03 28.80 3.49
CA THR A 135 -20.10 28.04 4.74
C THR A 135 -18.74 28.12 5.44
N ARG A 136 -18.74 28.41 6.75
CA ARG A 136 -17.51 28.43 7.57
C ARG A 136 -17.10 27.00 7.94
N CYS A 137 -15.86 26.64 7.62
CA CYS A 137 -15.29 25.36 7.98
C CYS A 137 -15.00 25.30 9.49
N GLY A 138 -15.59 24.36 10.23
CA GLY A 138 -15.38 24.17 11.68
C GLY A 138 -13.97 23.68 12.07
N THR A 139 -13.12 23.34 11.10
CA THR A 139 -11.71 22.97 11.37
C THR A 139 -10.75 24.13 11.12
N CYS A 140 -10.75 24.72 9.93
CA CYS A 140 -9.82 25.81 9.59
C CYS A 140 -10.41 27.21 9.73
N CYS A 141 -11.67 27.33 10.15
CA CYS A 141 -12.41 28.58 10.33
C CYS A 141 -12.58 29.45 9.06
N ALA A 142 -12.16 28.98 7.89
CA ALA A 142 -12.27 29.70 6.63
C ALA A 142 -13.68 29.61 6.04
N TRP A 143 -14.15 30.70 5.44
CA TRP A 143 -15.37 30.76 4.64
C TRP A 143 -15.11 30.19 3.25
N LYS A 144 -15.92 29.22 2.82
CA LYS A 144 -15.71 28.48 1.57
C LYS A 144 -17.01 28.22 0.84
N LYS A 145 -16.94 28.03 -0.47
CA LYS A 145 -18.10 27.71 -1.31
C LYS A 145 -18.59 26.30 -1.01
N GLN A 146 -19.87 26.04 -1.29
CA GLN A 146 -20.46 24.72 -1.07
C GLN A 146 -19.73 23.59 -1.83
N THR A 147 -19.15 23.90 -3.00
CA THR A 147 -18.33 22.96 -3.77
C THR A 147 -17.04 22.50 -3.08
N ASP A 148 -16.59 23.21 -2.04
CA ASP A 148 -15.43 22.83 -1.22
C ASP A 148 -15.78 21.78 -0.13
N TYR A 149 -17.03 21.31 -0.08
CA TYR A 149 -17.53 20.32 0.88
C TYR A 149 -18.04 19.06 0.18
N TYR A 150 -18.10 17.94 0.90
CA TYR A 150 -18.58 16.65 0.35
C TYR A 150 -20.11 16.51 0.35
N GLY A 151 -20.84 17.47 0.93
CA GLY A 151 -22.30 17.51 1.00
C GLY A 151 -22.80 18.70 1.81
N ASP A 152 -24.11 18.92 1.78
CA ASP A 152 -24.78 20.13 2.30
C ASP A 152 -24.74 20.27 3.83
N GLU A 153 -24.65 19.14 4.54
CA GLU A 153 -24.58 19.12 6.01
C GLU A 153 -23.14 19.06 6.55
N CYS A 154 -22.13 19.17 5.68
CA CYS A 154 -20.75 19.02 6.09
C CYS A 154 -20.19 20.32 6.68
N THR A 155 -19.77 20.28 7.96
CA THR A 155 -19.12 21.43 8.61
C THR A 155 -17.61 21.49 8.37
N THR A 156 -17.01 20.53 7.67
CA THR A 156 -15.56 20.46 7.45
C THR A 156 -15.25 20.41 5.95
N CYS A 157 -14.45 21.34 5.45
CA CYS A 157 -14.12 21.37 4.02
C CYS A 157 -13.30 20.14 3.58
N LYS A 158 -13.35 19.82 2.29
CA LYS A 158 -12.60 18.73 1.62
C LYS A 158 -11.13 18.71 2.01
N ALA A 159 -10.47 19.87 1.97
CA ALA A 159 -9.05 20.00 2.32
C ALA A 159 -8.77 19.60 3.79
N CYS A 160 -9.60 20.07 4.74
CA CYS A 160 -9.46 19.72 6.15
C CYS A 160 -9.79 18.24 6.40
N MET A 161 -10.83 17.71 5.76
CA MET A 161 -11.15 16.28 5.85
C MET A 161 -10.03 15.40 5.31
N ASN A 162 -9.45 15.76 4.16
CA ASN A 162 -8.33 15.03 3.57
C ASN A 162 -7.08 15.10 4.45
N ASN A 163 -6.75 16.27 4.98
CA ASN A 163 -5.63 16.42 5.91
C ASN A 163 -5.86 15.62 7.20
N ASN A 164 -7.06 15.66 7.76
CA ASN A 164 -7.40 14.87 8.93
C ASN A 164 -7.32 13.37 8.64
N ARG A 165 -7.80 12.92 7.46
CA ARG A 165 -7.68 11.52 7.02
C ARG A 165 -6.22 11.09 6.89
N LYS A 166 -5.36 11.92 6.26
CA LYS A 166 -3.92 11.67 6.14
C LYS A 166 -3.26 11.57 7.52
N ARG A 167 -3.49 12.55 8.39
CA ARG A 167 -2.98 12.53 9.79
C ARG A 167 -3.49 11.32 10.58
N TYR A 168 -4.74 10.93 10.35
CA TYR A 168 -5.33 9.79 11.02
C TYR A 168 -4.71 8.48 10.55
N SER A 169 -4.49 8.32 9.23
CA SER A 169 -3.81 7.13 8.69
C SER A 169 -2.31 7.08 9.01
N ALA A 170 -1.70 8.23 9.31
CA ALA A 170 -0.28 8.31 9.70
C ALA A 170 -0.05 7.85 11.15
N ASN A 171 -1.03 7.99 12.04
CA ASN A 171 -0.91 7.47 13.41
C ASN A 171 -1.29 5.98 13.49
N TRP A 172 -0.69 5.27 14.43
CA TRP A 172 -0.88 3.82 14.56
C TRP A 172 -2.33 3.41 14.84
N ARG A 173 -3.04 4.15 15.71
CA ARG A 173 -4.45 3.86 16.01
C ARG A 173 -5.30 3.88 14.75
N GLY A 174 -5.15 4.92 13.93
CA GLY A 174 -5.93 5.12 12.73
C GLY A 174 -5.49 4.24 11.57
N ALA A 175 -4.19 3.94 11.46
CA ALA A 175 -3.68 2.94 10.54
C ALA A 175 -4.32 1.56 10.81
N LEU A 176 -4.21 1.05 12.05
CA LEU A 176 -4.74 -0.27 12.41
C LEU A 176 -6.27 -0.34 12.33
N LYS A 177 -6.99 0.71 12.73
CA LYS A 177 -8.46 0.79 12.50
C LYS A 177 -8.80 0.81 11.01
N GLY A 178 -7.98 1.46 10.21
CA GLY A 178 -8.09 1.47 8.75
C GLY A 178 -7.98 0.06 8.16
N LEU A 179 -7.13 -0.80 8.74
CA LEU A 179 -7.02 -2.20 8.33
C LEU A 179 -8.30 -3.00 8.60
N VAL A 180 -8.88 -2.88 9.80
CA VAL A 180 -10.17 -3.54 10.13
C VAL A 180 -11.29 -3.09 9.19
N ALA A 181 -11.39 -1.78 8.95
CA ALA A 181 -12.37 -1.22 8.01
C ALA A 181 -12.16 -1.75 6.58
N SER A 182 -10.89 -1.87 6.15
CA SER A 182 -10.54 -2.37 4.82
C SER A 182 -10.85 -3.87 4.68
N ALA A 183 -10.55 -4.67 5.71
CA ALA A 183 -10.90 -6.10 5.77
C ALA A 183 -12.41 -6.30 5.62
N SER A 184 -13.21 -5.57 6.41
CA SER A 184 -14.69 -5.61 6.31
C SER A 184 -15.18 -5.22 4.93
N GLN A 185 -14.61 -4.16 4.34
CA GLN A 185 -15.00 -3.73 3.00
C GLN A 185 -14.63 -4.76 1.92
N SER A 186 -13.48 -5.43 2.06
CA SER A 186 -13.05 -6.50 1.16
C SER A 186 -14.03 -7.68 1.17
N CYS A 187 -14.63 -8.03 2.31
CA CYS A 187 -15.66 -9.07 2.34
C CYS A 187 -16.99 -8.67 1.68
N LYS A 188 -17.22 -7.36 1.47
CA LYS A 188 -18.44 -6.81 0.86
C LYS A 188 -18.29 -6.50 -0.64
N ARG A 189 -17.07 -6.23 -1.11
CA ARG A 189 -16.82 -5.78 -2.49
C ARG A 189 -17.09 -6.89 -3.51
N PRO A 190 -17.83 -6.61 -4.60
CA PRO A 190 -18.15 -7.62 -5.62
C PRO A 190 -16.93 -8.26 -6.30
N THR A 191 -15.86 -7.49 -6.47
CA THR A 191 -14.63 -7.86 -7.19
C THR A 191 -13.56 -8.49 -6.29
N SER A 192 -13.82 -8.59 -4.99
CA SER A 192 -12.85 -9.09 -4.02
C SER A 192 -12.93 -10.61 -3.92
N GLU A 193 -11.79 -11.27 -3.85
CA GLU A 193 -11.71 -12.72 -3.57
C GLU A 193 -12.26 -13.08 -2.19
N ALA A 194 -12.33 -12.11 -1.27
CA ALA A 194 -12.92 -12.31 0.05
C ALA A 194 -14.45 -12.14 0.10
N ARG A 195 -15.10 -11.89 -1.05
CA ARG A 195 -16.53 -11.60 -1.10
C ARG A 195 -17.35 -12.71 -0.46
N GLY A 196 -18.27 -12.34 0.43
CA GLY A 196 -19.16 -13.28 1.10
C GLY A 196 -18.50 -14.11 2.21
N LEU A 197 -17.19 -13.95 2.43
CA LEU A 197 -16.51 -14.56 3.56
C LEU A 197 -16.75 -13.75 4.84
N VAL A 198 -16.69 -14.44 5.97
CA VAL A 198 -16.89 -13.87 7.31
C VAL A 198 -15.78 -12.84 7.64
N CYS A 199 -16.15 -11.76 8.33
CA CYS A 199 -15.18 -10.77 8.83
C CYS A 199 -15.48 -10.50 10.30
N GLU A 200 -14.75 -11.17 11.19
CA GLU A 200 -14.89 -11.07 12.64
C GLU A 200 -13.70 -10.41 13.32
N ILE A 201 -12.63 -10.13 12.56
CA ILE A 201 -11.45 -9.45 13.08
C ILE A 201 -11.80 -8.09 13.70
N THR A 202 -11.33 -7.86 14.92
CA THR A 202 -11.55 -6.63 15.69
C THR A 202 -10.31 -5.74 15.67
N PHE A 203 -10.45 -4.52 16.19
CA PHE A 203 -9.29 -3.64 16.38
C PHE A 203 -8.30 -4.25 17.39
N GLU A 204 -8.82 -4.82 18.47
CA GLU A 204 -8.06 -5.48 19.53
C GLU A 204 -7.26 -6.67 18.99
N ASP A 205 -7.84 -7.48 18.10
CA ASP A 205 -7.13 -8.59 17.43
C ASP A 205 -5.93 -8.07 16.62
N VAL A 206 -6.12 -7.00 15.84
CA VAL A 206 -5.05 -6.40 15.02
C VAL A 206 -3.94 -5.81 15.90
N VAL A 207 -4.29 -5.17 17.02
CA VAL A 207 -3.28 -4.70 18.00
C VAL A 207 -2.53 -5.88 18.62
N GLY A 208 -3.24 -6.97 18.94
CA GLY A 208 -2.66 -8.21 19.44
C GLY A 208 -1.63 -8.79 18.47
N MET A 209 -2.00 -8.96 17.20
CA MET A 209 -1.09 -9.41 16.15
C MET A 209 0.14 -8.52 16.01
N TYR A 210 -0.05 -7.19 15.96
CA TYR A 210 1.07 -6.25 15.85
C TYR A 210 2.03 -6.38 17.04
N ARG A 211 1.51 -6.60 18.26
CA ARG A 211 2.33 -6.84 19.45
C ARG A 211 3.06 -8.18 19.39
N GLU A 212 2.36 -9.26 19.02
CA GLU A 212 2.93 -10.62 18.93
C GLU A 212 4.05 -10.69 17.90
N GLN A 213 3.88 -10.00 16.78
CA GLN A 213 4.90 -9.84 15.73
C GLN A 213 5.99 -8.83 16.11
N ARG A 214 5.97 -8.30 17.34
CA ARG A 214 6.91 -7.28 17.83
C ARG A 214 7.01 -6.05 16.92
N GLY A 215 5.92 -5.70 16.23
CA GLY A 215 5.87 -4.60 15.27
C GLY A 215 6.59 -4.84 13.95
N ALA A 216 6.95 -6.08 13.64
CA ALA A 216 7.56 -6.48 12.37
C ALA A 216 6.59 -7.26 11.48
N CYS A 217 6.94 -7.39 10.21
CA CYS A 217 6.26 -8.27 9.26
C CYS A 217 6.45 -9.73 9.70
N MET A 218 5.35 -10.50 9.74
CA MET A 218 5.37 -11.93 10.09
C MET A 218 6.33 -12.76 9.22
N TYR A 219 6.45 -12.42 7.93
CA TYR A 219 7.22 -13.22 6.97
C TYR A 219 8.68 -12.78 6.87
N SER A 220 8.93 -11.46 6.86
CA SER A 220 10.27 -10.92 6.61
C SER A 220 10.99 -10.44 7.86
N GLY A 221 10.31 -10.29 9.00
CA GLY A 221 10.90 -9.70 10.20
C GLY A 221 11.19 -8.20 10.10
N ILE A 222 10.87 -7.56 8.97
CA ILE A 222 11.13 -6.14 8.75
C ILE A 222 10.18 -5.30 9.61
N PRO A 223 10.67 -4.26 10.33
CA PRO A 223 9.82 -3.35 11.08
C PRO A 223 8.74 -2.71 10.22
N LEU A 224 7.50 -2.79 10.67
CA LEU A 224 6.35 -2.20 9.98
C LEU A 224 6.18 -0.74 10.36
N THR A 225 5.70 0.05 9.42
CA THR A 225 5.40 1.48 9.56
C THR A 225 3.94 1.78 9.20
N THR A 226 3.46 2.98 9.50
CA THR A 226 2.13 3.45 9.04
C THR A 226 2.18 4.07 7.64
N GLU A 227 3.37 4.51 7.21
CA GLU A 227 3.66 5.17 5.95
C GLU A 227 5.01 4.71 5.38
N GLY A 228 5.20 4.82 4.06
CA GLY A 228 6.41 4.37 3.36
C GLY A 228 6.32 2.94 2.85
N ASP A 229 7.50 2.34 2.62
CA ASP A 229 7.64 1.06 1.91
C ASP A 229 7.17 -0.16 2.72
N TRP A 230 7.43 -0.17 4.02
CA TRP A 230 7.17 -1.31 4.91
C TRP A 230 5.89 -1.11 5.70
N LYS A 231 4.83 -0.71 5.00
CA LYS A 231 3.57 -0.36 5.64
C LYS A 231 2.85 -1.58 6.22
N VAL A 232 2.28 -1.43 7.41
CA VAL A 232 1.41 -2.43 8.04
C VAL A 232 0.20 -2.77 7.16
N SER A 233 -0.07 -4.06 6.99
CA SER A 233 -1.22 -4.59 6.26
C SER A 233 -1.76 -5.86 6.92
N LEU A 234 -3.00 -6.24 6.59
CA LEU A 234 -3.56 -7.54 6.96
C LEU A 234 -3.53 -8.47 5.75
N GLU A 235 -3.11 -9.70 5.99
CA GLU A 235 -3.11 -10.78 5.00
C GLU A 235 -3.82 -11.99 5.57
N ARG A 236 -4.59 -12.69 4.72
CA ARG A 236 -5.29 -13.93 5.09
C ARG A 236 -4.36 -15.09 4.77
N ARG A 237 -3.98 -15.90 5.76
CA ARG A 237 -3.11 -17.07 5.53
C ARG A 237 -3.79 -18.10 4.63
N ASN A 238 -5.09 -18.33 4.83
CA ASN A 238 -5.93 -19.07 3.92
C ASN A 238 -6.91 -18.14 3.21
N VAL A 239 -6.72 -17.98 1.90
CA VAL A 239 -7.56 -17.14 1.03
C VAL A 239 -9.00 -17.62 0.90
N ARG A 240 -9.32 -18.85 1.32
CA ARG A 240 -10.68 -19.40 1.34
C ARG A 240 -11.43 -19.08 2.64
N ILE A 241 -10.72 -18.62 3.65
CA ILE A 241 -11.30 -18.19 4.93
C ILE A 241 -11.28 -16.66 4.94
N GLY A 242 -12.27 -16.06 5.62
CA GLY A 242 -12.38 -14.62 5.75
C GLY A 242 -11.38 -14.03 6.75
N TYR A 243 -11.62 -12.81 7.23
CA TYR A 243 -10.75 -12.17 8.22
C TYR A 243 -11.21 -12.54 9.63
N THR A 244 -10.48 -13.46 10.27
CA THR A 244 -10.71 -13.90 11.65
C THR A 244 -9.39 -13.86 12.42
N CYS A 245 -9.42 -13.88 13.74
CA CYS A 245 -8.19 -13.84 14.55
C CYS A 245 -7.27 -15.06 14.30
N SER A 246 -7.84 -16.19 13.86
CA SER A 246 -7.11 -17.43 13.60
C SER A 246 -6.55 -17.58 12.18
N ASN A 247 -6.85 -16.67 11.26
CA ASN A 247 -6.55 -16.80 9.82
C ASN A 247 -5.79 -15.59 9.26
#